data_AF-A0A836R872-F1
#
_entry.id   AF-A0A836R872-F1
#
_cell.length_a   1.000
_cell.length_b   1.000
_cell.length_c   1.000
_cell.angle_alpha   90.00
_cell.angle_beta   90.00
_cell.angle_gamma   90.00
#
_symmetry.space_group_name_H-M   'P 1'
#
loop_
_entity.id
_entity.type
_entity.pdbx_description
1 polymer ?
#
loop_
_entity_poly.entity_id
_entity_poly.type
_entity_poly.pdbx_seq_one_letter_code
_entity_poly.pdbx_strand_id
1 'polypeptide(L)'
;NPAAEAELREDGKLNVGALVGTGELRVVRVLAGGEQYDSSVPLVSGEIAEDLAHYLWQSEQIASAVLLGVRLAPDGRVEAAGGLVVQVLPDAEEETISRLEQNLAGVRGFTDLLADHGLEGAARRVLEGLGLEWTDLKALGFAEGSIPLEFRCRCSREKAAAALAYFAPEEREAMIREDGGAEVVCHWCGEVYRFTPGELRALNAEEVRCSDCGELWYKKRADGVEIIYPDPVCNCGRTVELEPPPASA
;
A
#
# COMPACT_ATOMS: atom_id res chain seq x y z
N ASN A 1 -12.93 5.25 2.55
CA ASN A 1 -13.95 6.12 1.92
C ASN A 1 -13.24 7.36 1.38
N PRO A 2 -12.92 7.43 0.08
CA PRO A 2 -12.12 8.53 -0.48
C PRO A 2 -12.85 9.87 -0.51
N ALA A 3 -14.18 9.88 -0.36
CA ALA A 3 -15.00 11.09 -0.29
C ALA A 3 -15.28 11.55 1.15
N ALA A 4 -14.62 10.97 2.15
CA ALA A 4 -14.80 11.39 3.54
C ALA A 4 -14.13 12.74 3.78
N GLU A 5 -14.87 13.66 4.41
CA GLU A 5 -14.37 14.97 4.83
C GLU A 5 -14.13 14.98 6.34
N ALA A 6 -12.95 15.44 6.75
CA ALA A 6 -12.63 15.54 8.18
C ALA A 6 -13.18 16.85 8.73
N GLU A 7 -13.84 16.79 9.89
CA GLU A 7 -14.11 17.99 10.68
C GLU A 7 -12.80 18.63 11.15
N LEU A 8 -12.85 19.90 11.53
CA LEU A 8 -11.70 20.55 12.15
C LEU A 8 -11.70 20.34 13.67
N ARG A 9 -10.52 20.15 14.24
CA ARG A 9 -10.25 20.17 15.68
C ARG A 9 -10.29 21.60 16.21
N GLU A 10 -10.27 21.74 17.54
CA GLU A 10 -10.21 23.05 18.22
C GLU A 10 -8.97 23.88 17.84
N ASP A 11 -7.87 23.22 17.45
CA ASP A 11 -6.65 23.87 16.96
C ASP A 11 -6.68 24.17 15.45
N GLY A 12 -7.82 23.97 14.79
CA GLY A 12 -8.05 24.29 13.38
C GLY A 12 -7.48 23.27 12.38
N LYS A 13 -6.96 22.14 12.85
CA LYS A 13 -6.43 21.06 11.99
C LYS A 13 -7.51 20.03 11.65
N LEU A 14 -7.29 19.29 10.56
CA LEU A 14 -8.15 18.16 10.19
C LEU A 14 -8.17 17.12 11.33
N ASN A 15 -9.36 16.69 11.73
CA ASN A 15 -9.58 15.67 12.74
C ASN A 15 -9.50 14.28 12.10
N VAL A 16 -8.28 13.83 11.82
CA VAL A 16 -8.02 12.54 11.17
C VAL A 16 -8.46 11.41 12.10
N GLY A 17 -8.21 11.52 13.40
CA GLY A 17 -8.59 10.53 14.40
C GLY A 17 -10.09 10.24 14.44
N ALA A 18 -10.94 11.27 14.31
CA ALA A 18 -12.38 11.07 14.25
C ALA A 18 -12.83 10.31 12.98
N LEU A 19 -12.18 10.55 11.84
CA LEU A 19 -12.48 9.83 10.59
C LEU A 19 -11.99 8.38 10.62
N VAL A 20 -10.80 8.15 11.16
CA VAL A 20 -10.20 6.82 11.27
C VAL A 20 -10.96 6.00 12.32
N GLY A 21 -11.31 6.62 13.44
CA GLY A 21 -12.00 6.00 14.55
C GLY A 21 -11.11 5.04 15.34
N THR A 22 -11.73 4.02 15.93
CA THR A 22 -11.05 3.01 16.74
C THR A 22 -10.76 1.77 15.90
N GLY A 23 -9.62 1.13 16.12
CA GLY A 23 -9.24 -0.08 15.40
C GLY A 23 -7.85 -0.55 15.79
N GLU A 24 -7.16 -1.20 14.85
CA GLU A 24 -5.77 -1.62 15.01
C GLU A 24 -4.92 -1.10 13.85
N LEU A 25 -3.66 -0.80 14.13
CA LEU A 25 -2.62 -0.59 13.12
C LEU A 25 -1.88 -1.92 12.93
N ARG A 26 -1.92 -2.45 11.71
CA ARG A 26 -1.24 -3.69 11.32
C ARG A 26 -0.12 -3.40 10.33
N VAL A 27 1.06 -3.93 10.61
CA VAL A 27 2.25 -3.82 9.76
C VAL A 27 2.67 -5.20 9.31
N VAL A 28 2.64 -5.40 7.99
CA VAL A 28 3.10 -6.63 7.34
C VAL A 28 4.40 -6.36 6.60
N ARG A 29 5.47 -7.06 6.98
CA ARG A 29 6.79 -6.98 6.34
C ARG A 29 7.05 -8.24 5.54
N VAL A 30 7.41 -8.08 4.28
CA VAL A 30 7.88 -9.17 3.42
C VAL A 30 9.38 -9.03 3.26
N LEU A 31 10.14 -9.98 3.80
CA LEU A 31 11.60 -9.98 3.69
C LEU A 31 12.04 -10.49 2.31
N ALA A 32 13.32 -10.27 1.97
CA ALA A 32 13.88 -10.68 0.68
C ALA A 32 13.74 -12.19 0.39
N GLY A 33 13.68 -13.02 1.44
CA GLY A 33 13.44 -14.46 1.33
C GLY A 33 11.98 -14.87 1.14
N GLY A 34 11.04 -13.92 1.09
CA GLY A 34 9.60 -14.18 0.98
C GLY A 34 8.89 -14.44 2.31
N GLU A 35 9.65 -14.55 3.41
CA GLU A 35 9.10 -14.64 4.76
C GLU A 35 8.27 -13.40 5.10
N GLN A 36 7.10 -13.63 5.71
CA GLN A 36 6.18 -12.57 6.10
C GLN A 36 6.12 -12.47 7.62
N TYR A 37 6.33 -11.25 8.12
CA TYR A 37 6.17 -10.90 9.52
C TYR A 37 4.97 -9.99 9.66
N ASP A 38 4.13 -10.30 10.63
CA ASP A 38 2.88 -9.63 10.88
C ASP A 38 2.80 -9.20 12.35
N SER A 39 2.44 -7.95 12.57
CA SER A 39 2.34 -7.36 13.89
C SER A 39 1.23 -6.32 13.88
N SER A 40 0.38 -6.34 14.91
CA SER A 40 -0.65 -5.33 15.12
C SER A 40 -0.66 -4.78 16.53
N VAL A 41 -1.08 -3.53 16.66
CA VAL A 41 -1.31 -2.82 17.92
C VAL A 41 -2.65 -2.09 17.84
N PRO A 42 -3.37 -1.90 18.96
CA PRO A 42 -4.55 -1.05 18.95
C PRO A 42 -4.17 0.39 18.56
N LEU A 43 -5.07 1.07 17.84
CA LEU A 43 -4.95 2.51 17.63
C LEU A 43 -5.10 3.22 18.98
N VAL A 44 -4.25 4.22 19.21
CA VAL A 44 -4.27 5.05 20.42
C VAL A 44 -4.95 6.38 20.17
N SER A 45 -4.92 6.87 18.93
CA SER A 45 -5.45 8.18 18.55
C SER A 45 -6.24 8.16 17.24
N GLY A 46 -5.84 7.33 16.26
CA GLY A 46 -6.31 7.41 14.88
C GLY A 46 -5.66 8.55 14.06
N GLU A 47 -4.74 9.32 14.63
CA GLU A 47 -4.01 10.40 13.94
C GLU A 47 -2.79 9.87 13.14
N ILE A 48 -2.63 8.55 13.03
CA ILE A 48 -1.63 7.82 12.24
C ILE A 48 -0.19 7.99 12.74
N ALA A 49 0.28 9.21 12.94
CA ALA A 49 1.64 9.48 13.42
C ALA A 49 1.86 8.92 14.83
N GLU A 50 0.94 9.22 15.75
CA GLU A 50 0.99 8.72 17.12
C GLU A 50 0.76 7.21 17.19
N ASP A 51 -0.11 6.67 16.33
CA ASP A 51 -0.35 5.22 16.25
C ASP A 51 0.89 4.48 15.72
N LEU A 52 1.62 5.05 14.75
CA LEU A 52 2.87 4.49 14.24
C LEU A 52 4.00 4.60 15.27
N ALA A 53 4.09 5.71 16.01
CA ALA A 53 5.03 5.85 17.11
C ALA A 53 4.77 4.81 18.21
N HIS A 54 3.50 4.60 18.55
CA HIS A 54 3.08 3.57 19.50
C HIS A 54 3.44 2.17 19.03
N TYR A 55 3.22 1.87 17.74
CA TYR A 55 3.64 0.61 17.12
C TYR A 55 5.15 0.39 17.21
N LEU A 56 5.97 1.39 16.84
CA LEU A 56 7.43 1.29 16.91
C LEU A 56 7.90 1.04 18.35
N TRP A 57 7.25 1.67 19.33
CA TRP A 57 7.57 1.46 20.73
C TRP A 57 7.14 0.08 21.23
N GLN A 58 5.89 -0.34 20.99
CA GLN A 58 5.32 -1.56 21.55
C GLN A 58 5.83 -2.83 20.84
N SER A 59 5.87 -2.82 19.51
CA SER A 59 6.21 -4.01 18.72
C SER A 59 7.68 -4.09 18.38
N GLU A 60 8.34 -2.97 18.08
CA GLU A 60 9.76 -2.95 17.68
C GLU A 60 10.70 -2.58 18.84
N GLN A 61 10.18 -2.11 19.98
CA GLN A 61 10.97 -1.63 21.12
C GLN A 61 11.89 -0.46 20.76
N ILE A 62 11.45 0.39 19.83
CA ILE A 62 12.20 1.57 19.38
C ILE A 62 11.46 2.83 19.81
N ALA A 63 12.01 3.55 20.78
CA ALA A 63 11.51 4.86 21.16
C ALA A 63 11.62 5.81 19.96
N SER A 64 10.45 6.24 19.45
CA SER A 64 10.36 6.95 18.18
C SER A 64 9.44 8.16 18.30
N ALA A 65 9.86 9.29 17.75
CA ALA A 65 8.99 10.41 17.45
C ALA A 65 8.64 10.38 15.97
N VAL A 66 7.34 10.35 15.67
CA VAL A 66 6.81 10.38 14.30
C VAL A 66 6.04 11.67 14.12
N LEU A 67 6.46 12.49 13.16
CA LEU A 67 5.78 13.72 12.78
C LEU A 67 5.31 13.56 11.34
N LEU A 68 4.00 13.69 11.10
CA LEU A 68 3.40 13.67 9.77
C LEU A 68 2.61 14.95 9.57
N GLY A 69 2.62 15.48 8.35
CA GLY A 69 1.89 16.69 8.01
C GLY A 69 1.42 16.66 6.57
N VAL A 70 0.16 17.06 6.37
CA VAL A 70 -0.43 17.30 5.05
C VAL A 70 -1.14 18.64 5.11
N ARG A 71 -0.83 19.53 4.16
CA ARG A 71 -1.55 20.78 3.93
C ARG A 71 -2.33 20.67 2.62
N LEU A 72 -3.62 20.95 2.71
CA LEU A 72 -4.52 21.01 1.57
C LEU A 72 -4.85 22.48 1.26
N ALA A 73 -4.90 22.80 -0.04
CA ALA A 73 -5.52 24.02 -0.53
C ALA A 73 -7.05 23.94 -0.40
N PRO A 74 -7.78 25.08 -0.47
CA PRO A 74 -9.25 25.09 -0.40
C PRO A 74 -9.95 24.26 -1.48
N ASP A 75 -9.28 23.99 -2.61
CA ASP A 75 -9.76 23.14 -3.71
C ASP A 75 -9.46 21.64 -3.50
N GLY A 76 -8.88 21.28 -2.35
CA GLY A 76 -8.51 19.90 -2.00
C GLY A 76 -7.16 19.44 -2.53
N ARG A 77 -6.44 20.27 -3.30
CA ARG A 77 -5.10 19.92 -3.78
C ARG A 77 -4.09 19.91 -2.64
N VAL A 78 -3.21 18.91 -2.62
CA VAL A 78 -2.08 18.87 -1.67
C VAL A 78 -1.09 19.99 -2.00
N GLU A 79 -0.85 20.88 -1.05
CA GLU A 79 0.19 21.92 -1.14
C GLU A 79 1.53 21.44 -0.57
N ALA A 80 1.48 20.71 0.53
CA ALA A 80 2.64 20.12 1.18
C ALA A 80 2.24 18.79 1.83
N ALA A 81 3.08 17.77 1.71
CA ALA A 81 2.92 16.51 2.42
C ALA A 81 4.30 15.94 2.75
N GLY A 82 4.47 15.42 3.95
CA GLY A 82 5.77 14.91 4.38
C GLY A 82 5.77 14.49 5.84
N GLY A 83 6.92 13.98 6.27
CA GLY A 83 7.06 13.43 7.61
C GLY A 83 8.51 13.27 8.05
N LEU A 84 8.71 13.26 9.35
CA LEU A 84 9.98 12.98 10.01
C LEU A 84 9.78 11.83 11.00
N VAL A 85 10.67 10.84 10.94
CA VAL A 85 10.77 9.80 11.95
C VAL A 85 12.12 9.95 12.62
N VAL A 86 12.12 10.16 13.93
CA VAL A 86 13.33 10.25 14.75
C VAL A 86 13.32 9.07 15.71
N GLN A 87 14.37 8.27 15.70
CA GLN A 87 14.49 7.08 16.53
C GLN A 87 15.66 7.23 17.49
N VAL A 88 15.42 6.98 18.77
CA VAL A 88 16.47 6.91 19.78
C VAL A 88 17.07 5.52 19.73
N LEU A 89 18.35 5.44 19.38
CA LEU A 89 19.09 4.19 19.33
C LEU A 89 19.57 3.77 20.74
N PRO A 90 19.95 2.50 20.93
CA PRO A 90 20.55 2.04 22.17
C PRO A 90 21.74 2.93 22.57
N ASP A 91 21.95 3.06 23.89
CA ASP A 91 23.03 3.82 24.50
C ASP A 91 22.99 5.35 24.27
N ALA A 92 21.87 5.90 23.77
CA ALA A 92 21.67 7.34 23.72
C ALA A 92 21.69 7.95 25.13
N GLU A 93 22.42 9.05 25.30
CA GLU A 93 22.54 9.73 26.58
C GLU A 93 21.22 10.42 26.98
N GLU A 94 20.91 10.42 28.28
CA GLU A 94 19.69 11.05 28.82
C GLU A 94 19.58 12.54 28.46
N GLU A 95 20.71 13.25 28.39
CA GLU A 95 20.76 14.65 27.96
C GLU A 95 20.33 14.83 26.49
N THR A 96 20.72 13.89 25.62
CA THR A 96 20.34 13.87 24.21
C THR A 96 18.83 13.65 24.07
N ILE A 97 18.26 12.71 24.83
CA ILE A 97 16.82 12.43 24.85
C ILE A 97 16.06 13.65 25.36
N SER A 98 16.47 14.20 26.50
CA SER A 98 15.85 15.39 27.11
C SER A 98 15.87 16.60 26.16
N ARG A 99 16.97 16.81 25.42
CA ARG A 99 17.08 17.88 24.41
C ARG A 99 16.12 17.64 23.24
N LEU A 100 16.03 16.41 22.74
CA LEU A 100 15.09 16.05 21.67
C LEU A 100 13.64 16.32 22.09
N GLU A 101 13.25 15.90 23.28
CA GLU A 101 11.89 16.14 23.82
C GLU A 101 11.58 17.64 23.92
N GLN A 102 12.54 18.45 24.37
CA GLN A 102 12.39 19.91 24.41
C GLN A 102 12.22 20.51 23.01
N ASN A 103 12.98 20.03 22.03
CA ASN A 103 12.86 20.49 20.65
C ASN A 103 11.49 20.13 20.07
N LEU A 104 11.03 18.89 20.26
CA LEU A 104 9.73 18.39 19.81
C LEU A 104 8.58 19.19 20.44
N ALA A 105 8.62 19.43 21.76
CA ALA A 105 7.64 20.25 22.46
C ALA A 105 7.61 21.71 21.93
N GLY A 106 8.73 22.19 21.39
CA GLY A 106 8.86 23.50 20.76
C GLY A 106 8.33 23.57 19.32
N VAL A 107 7.97 22.45 18.68
CA VAL A 107 7.40 22.42 17.33
C VAL A 107 5.91 22.71 17.38
N ARG A 108 5.53 23.96 17.12
CA ARG A 108 4.12 24.39 17.03
C ARG A 108 3.58 24.13 15.63
N GLY A 109 3.21 22.89 15.35
CA GLY A 109 2.61 22.48 14.07
C GLY A 109 3.65 22.03 13.04
N PHE A 110 3.78 20.72 12.88
CA PHE A 110 4.74 20.15 11.94
C PHE A 110 4.43 20.49 10.47
N THR A 111 3.13 20.57 10.11
CA THR A 111 2.71 20.93 8.75
C THR A 111 3.20 22.30 8.31
N ASP A 112 3.17 23.29 9.20
CA ASP A 112 3.64 24.66 8.90
C ASP A 112 5.16 24.68 8.79
N LEU A 113 5.85 24.03 9.73
CA LEU A 113 7.30 23.86 9.70
C LEU A 113 7.76 23.19 8.38
N LEU A 114 7.08 22.13 7.96
CA LEU A 114 7.36 21.43 6.71
C LEU A 114 7.18 22.33 5.50
N ALA A 115 6.12 23.13 5.48
CA ALA A 115 5.81 23.94 4.33
C ALA A 115 6.66 25.21 4.21
N ASP A 116 7.04 25.80 5.34
CA ASP A 116 7.83 27.03 5.36
C ASP A 116 9.33 26.74 5.18
N HIS A 117 9.80 25.59 5.67
CA HIS A 117 11.23 25.27 5.75
C HIS A 117 11.63 23.98 5.03
N GLY A 118 10.68 23.24 4.46
CA GLY A 118 10.92 21.93 3.85
C GLY A 118 11.32 20.87 4.88
N LEU A 119 11.54 19.65 4.38
CA LEU A 119 11.87 18.50 5.22
C LEU A 119 13.23 18.68 5.94
N GLU A 120 14.24 19.21 5.25
CA GLU A 120 15.55 19.43 5.88
C GLU A 120 15.52 20.53 6.94
N GLY A 121 14.76 21.59 6.71
CA GLY A 121 14.59 22.65 7.71
C GLY A 121 13.85 22.14 8.94
N ALA A 122 12.81 21.32 8.74
CA ALA A 122 12.12 20.63 9.81
C ALA A 122 13.07 19.71 10.61
N ALA A 123 13.91 18.93 9.92
CA ALA A 123 14.88 18.06 10.56
C ALA A 123 15.91 18.85 11.39
N ARG A 124 16.46 19.94 10.84
CA ARG A 124 17.39 20.84 11.56
C ARG A 124 16.74 21.42 12.82
N ARG A 125 15.46 21.75 12.78
CA ARG A 125 14.72 22.29 13.93
C ARG A 125 14.48 21.21 15.00
N VAL A 126 14.06 20.01 14.60
CA VAL A 126 13.81 18.89 15.53
C VAL A 126 15.12 18.42 16.19
N LEU A 127 16.22 18.40 15.44
CA LEU A 127 17.52 17.92 15.88
C LEU A 127 18.48 19.05 16.29
N GLU A 128 17.94 20.23 16.61
CA GLU A 128 18.71 21.40 17.00
C GLU A 128 19.56 21.09 18.25
N GLY A 129 20.86 21.35 18.16
CA GLY A 129 21.80 21.10 19.26
C GLY A 129 22.17 19.63 19.47
N LEU A 130 21.73 18.70 18.60
CA LEU A 130 22.03 17.26 18.69
C LEU A 130 23.11 16.79 17.71
N GLY A 131 23.77 17.72 16.99
CA GLY A 131 24.84 17.38 16.06
C GLY A 131 24.38 16.65 14.80
N LEU A 132 23.34 17.15 14.13
CA LEU A 132 22.83 16.55 12.89
C LEU A 132 23.91 16.48 11.80
N GLU A 133 24.26 15.26 11.42
CA GLU A 133 25.09 14.94 10.26
C GLU A 133 24.23 14.26 9.18
N TRP A 134 24.33 14.75 7.94
CA TRP A 134 23.58 14.19 6.82
C TRP A 134 24.34 13.03 6.19
N THR A 135 23.65 11.91 5.96
CA THR A 135 24.19 10.80 5.17
C THR A 135 24.48 11.26 3.75
N ASP A 136 25.67 10.95 3.23
CA ASP A 136 26.01 11.22 1.84
C ASP A 136 25.29 10.23 0.91
N LEU A 137 24.08 10.60 0.49
CA LEU A 137 23.27 9.79 -0.43
C LEU A 137 23.93 9.67 -1.82
N LYS A 138 24.79 10.61 -2.22
CA LYS A 138 25.51 10.50 -3.50
C LYS A 138 26.55 9.38 -3.46
N ALA A 139 27.23 9.23 -2.32
CA ALA A 139 28.11 8.08 -2.10
C ALA A 139 27.37 6.73 -2.14
N LEU A 140 26.06 6.73 -1.85
CA LEU A 140 25.19 5.55 -1.94
C LEU A 140 24.54 5.37 -3.34
N GLY A 141 24.93 6.16 -4.33
CA GLY A 141 24.45 6.04 -5.72
C GLY A 141 23.22 6.88 -6.05
N PHE A 142 22.72 7.70 -5.12
CA PHE A 142 21.64 8.66 -5.40
C PHE A 142 22.24 9.97 -5.92
N ALA A 143 22.40 10.08 -7.25
CA ALA A 143 23.11 11.19 -7.89
C ALA A 143 22.60 12.59 -7.49
N GLU A 144 21.30 12.74 -7.26
CA GLU A 144 20.67 14.00 -6.87
C GLU A 144 20.81 14.31 -5.37
N GLY A 145 21.34 13.38 -4.57
CA GLY A 145 21.44 13.51 -3.12
C GLY A 145 20.11 13.26 -2.39
N SER A 146 19.15 12.59 -3.05
CA SER A 146 17.85 12.23 -2.49
C SER A 146 17.35 10.91 -3.07
N ILE A 147 16.55 10.18 -2.30
CA ILE A 147 15.85 8.97 -2.79
C ILE A 147 14.53 9.42 -3.43
N PRO A 148 14.31 9.21 -4.75
CA PRO A 148 13.08 9.62 -5.39
C PRO A 148 11.90 8.80 -4.86
N LEU A 149 10.82 9.50 -4.52
CA LEU A 149 9.56 8.90 -4.07
C LEU A 149 8.47 9.21 -5.10
N GLU A 150 7.83 8.16 -5.61
CA GLU A 150 6.72 8.28 -6.55
C GLU A 150 5.60 7.31 -6.19
N PHE A 151 4.36 7.70 -6.47
CA PHE A 151 3.26 6.75 -6.46
C PHE A 151 3.36 5.85 -7.68
N ARG A 152 3.51 4.54 -7.46
CA ARG A 152 3.58 3.55 -8.54
C ARG A 152 2.72 2.34 -8.24
N CYS A 153 1.65 2.16 -9.03
CA CYS A 153 0.86 0.94 -9.02
C CYS A 153 1.45 -0.11 -9.96
N ARG A 154 1.32 -1.39 -9.60
CA ARG A 154 1.75 -2.54 -10.41
C ARG A 154 0.59 -3.21 -11.15
N CYS A 155 -0.60 -2.58 -11.19
CA CYS A 155 -1.71 -3.08 -11.99
C CYS A 155 -1.35 -3.02 -13.48
N SER A 156 -1.96 -3.90 -14.26
CA SER A 156 -1.83 -3.88 -15.71
C SER A 156 -3.08 -4.48 -16.34
N ARG A 157 -3.26 -4.29 -17.65
CA ARG A 157 -4.39 -4.86 -18.38
C ARG A 157 -4.39 -6.38 -18.32
N GLU A 158 -3.21 -7.00 -18.34
CA GLU A 158 -3.04 -8.45 -18.23
C GLU A 158 -3.50 -8.96 -16.86
N LYS A 159 -3.18 -8.25 -15.77
CA LYS A 159 -3.66 -8.60 -14.43
C LYS A 159 -5.17 -8.41 -14.29
N ALA A 160 -5.72 -7.37 -14.90
CA ALA A 160 -7.16 -7.16 -14.94
C ALA A 160 -7.88 -8.27 -15.73
N ALA A 161 -7.33 -8.69 -16.87
CA ALA A 161 -7.84 -9.82 -17.65
C ALA A 161 -7.70 -11.16 -16.91
N ALA A 162 -6.63 -11.33 -16.13
CA ALA A 162 -6.45 -12.51 -15.28
C ALA A 162 -7.54 -12.58 -14.20
N ALA A 163 -7.89 -11.46 -13.58
CA ALA A 163 -8.99 -11.39 -12.61
C ALA A 163 -10.34 -11.80 -13.24
N LEU A 164 -10.63 -11.35 -14.47
CA LEU A 164 -11.86 -11.71 -15.18
C LEU A 164 -11.98 -13.21 -15.50
N ALA A 165 -10.86 -13.92 -15.58
CA ALA A 165 -10.91 -15.35 -15.84
C ALA A 165 -11.34 -16.19 -14.64
N TYR A 166 -11.39 -15.64 -13.42
CA TYR A 166 -11.96 -16.37 -12.28
C TYR A 166 -13.48 -16.55 -12.42
N PHE A 167 -14.16 -15.67 -13.15
CA PHE A 167 -15.59 -15.78 -13.43
C PHE A 167 -15.89 -16.88 -14.44
N ALA A 168 -16.96 -17.63 -14.21
CA ALA A 168 -17.43 -18.66 -15.11
C ALA A 168 -17.78 -18.07 -16.50
N PRO A 169 -17.72 -18.87 -17.58
CA PRO A 169 -18.07 -18.41 -18.92
C PRO A 169 -19.46 -17.76 -19.00
N GLU A 170 -20.42 -18.30 -18.25
CA GLU A 170 -21.80 -17.82 -18.20
C GLU A 170 -21.90 -16.45 -17.54
N GLU A 171 -21.12 -16.20 -16.49
CA GLU A 171 -21.03 -14.91 -15.80
C GLU A 171 -20.42 -13.85 -16.73
N ARG A 172 -19.36 -14.21 -17.46
CA ARG A 172 -18.75 -13.32 -18.47
C ARG A 172 -19.69 -13.04 -19.64
N GLU A 173 -20.47 -14.01 -20.10
CA GLU A 173 -21.47 -13.77 -21.15
C GLU A 173 -22.66 -12.95 -20.62
N ALA A 174 -22.99 -13.03 -19.33
CA ALA A 174 -23.94 -12.12 -18.69
C ALA A 174 -23.42 -10.67 -18.71
N MET A 175 -22.16 -10.43 -18.33
CA MET A 175 -21.51 -9.10 -18.44
C MET A 175 -21.61 -8.55 -19.87
N ILE A 176 -21.35 -9.39 -20.88
CA ILE A 176 -21.48 -8.98 -22.29
C ILE A 176 -22.92 -8.59 -22.64
N ARG A 177 -23.90 -9.38 -22.21
CA ARG A 177 -25.31 -9.19 -22.58
C ARG A 177 -25.93 -7.98 -21.89
N GLU A 178 -25.56 -7.75 -20.64
CA GLU A 178 -26.17 -6.74 -19.76
C GLU A 178 -25.44 -5.41 -19.88
N ASP A 179 -24.11 -5.42 -19.91
CA ASP A 179 -23.27 -4.23 -19.85
C ASP A 179 -22.50 -3.95 -21.15
N GLY A 180 -22.60 -4.83 -22.15
CA GLY A 180 -21.89 -4.70 -23.42
C GLY A 180 -20.39 -4.99 -23.33
N GLY A 181 -19.91 -5.54 -22.22
CA GLY A 181 -18.50 -5.77 -21.93
C GLY A 181 -18.23 -5.91 -20.43
N ALA A 182 -17.01 -5.65 -19.99
CA ALA A 182 -16.67 -5.60 -18.56
C ALA A 182 -15.73 -4.44 -18.25
N GLU A 183 -15.87 -3.90 -17.05
CA GLU A 183 -14.98 -2.87 -16.49
C GLU A 183 -14.30 -3.41 -15.23
N VAL A 184 -12.98 -3.36 -15.20
CA VAL A 184 -12.17 -3.72 -14.03
C VAL A 184 -11.50 -2.46 -13.51
N VAL A 185 -11.86 -2.04 -12.30
CA VAL A 185 -11.26 -0.88 -11.63
C VAL A 185 -10.22 -1.34 -10.64
N CYS A 186 -8.98 -0.87 -10.76
CA CYS A 186 -7.95 -1.18 -9.79
C CYS A 186 -8.26 -0.50 -8.45
N HIS A 187 -8.45 -1.27 -7.38
CA HIS A 187 -8.75 -0.72 -6.05
C HIS A 187 -7.62 0.16 -5.47
N TRP A 188 -6.39 0.04 -5.98
CA TRP A 188 -5.23 0.77 -5.48
C TRP A 188 -5.02 2.14 -6.14
N CYS A 189 -5.12 2.20 -7.47
CA CYS A 189 -4.87 3.44 -8.22
C CYS A 189 -6.10 4.00 -8.95
N GLY A 190 -7.22 3.28 -8.95
CA GLY A 190 -8.43 3.69 -9.67
C GLY A 190 -8.37 3.51 -11.19
N GLU A 191 -7.27 2.97 -11.74
CA GLU A 191 -7.15 2.74 -13.20
C GLU A 191 -8.27 1.82 -13.69
N VAL A 192 -8.86 2.18 -14.84
CA VAL A 192 -10.06 1.53 -15.37
C VAL A 192 -9.72 0.77 -16.65
N TYR A 193 -9.77 -0.56 -16.57
CA TYR A 193 -9.56 -1.45 -17.71
C TYR A 193 -10.89 -1.91 -18.28
N ARG A 194 -11.22 -1.47 -19.50
CA ARG A 194 -12.43 -1.89 -20.21
C ARG A 194 -12.14 -3.02 -21.18
N PHE A 195 -13.01 -4.02 -21.19
CA PHE A 195 -12.91 -5.21 -22.04
C PHE A 195 -14.14 -5.33 -22.93
N THR A 196 -13.89 -5.52 -24.21
CA THR A 196 -14.92 -5.74 -25.22
C THR A 196 -15.48 -7.17 -25.15
N PRO A 197 -16.65 -7.42 -25.75
CA PRO A 197 -17.20 -8.78 -25.83
C PRO A 197 -16.27 -9.78 -26.52
N GLY A 198 -15.51 -9.35 -27.52
CA GLY A 198 -14.53 -10.20 -28.21
C GLY A 198 -13.40 -10.62 -27.27
N GLU A 199 -12.87 -9.69 -26.48
CA GLU A 199 -11.81 -9.97 -25.50
C GLU A 199 -12.29 -10.89 -24.38
N LEU A 200 -13.51 -10.69 -23.89
CA LEU A 200 -14.09 -11.55 -22.86
C LEU A 200 -14.30 -12.99 -23.34
N ARG A 201 -14.80 -13.17 -24.57
CA ARG A 201 -14.96 -14.51 -25.16
C ARG A 201 -13.61 -15.17 -25.46
N ALA A 202 -12.59 -14.39 -25.82
CA ALA A 202 -11.24 -14.91 -26.03
C ALA A 202 -10.63 -15.51 -24.75
N LEU A 203 -11.02 -15.01 -23.56
CA LEU A 203 -10.58 -15.61 -22.29
C LEU A 203 -11.10 -17.04 -22.09
N ASN A 204 -12.18 -17.46 -22.78
CA ASN A 204 -12.71 -18.83 -22.71
C ASN A 204 -11.88 -19.82 -23.54
N ALA A 205 -11.12 -19.34 -24.52
CA ALA A 205 -10.48 -20.21 -25.51
C ALA A 205 -9.29 -21.01 -24.96
N GLU A 206 -8.77 -20.61 -23.80
CA GLU A 206 -7.55 -21.18 -23.21
C GLU A 206 -7.75 -21.70 -21.77
N GLU A 207 -8.99 -21.96 -21.35
CA GLU A 207 -9.33 -22.45 -20.02
C GLU A 207 -9.84 -23.90 -20.03
N VAL A 208 -9.44 -24.68 -19.03
CA VAL A 208 -10.06 -25.98 -18.70
C VAL A 208 -10.76 -25.81 -17.35
N ARG A 209 -12.02 -26.20 -17.30
CA ARG A 209 -12.86 -26.15 -16.10
C ARG A 209 -13.36 -27.54 -15.74
N CYS A 210 -13.60 -27.76 -14.45
CA CYS A 210 -14.29 -28.96 -14.00
C CYS A 210 -15.68 -29.04 -14.65
N SER A 211 -15.99 -30.15 -15.31
CA SER A 211 -17.25 -30.32 -16.05
C SER A 211 -18.50 -30.34 -15.16
N ASP A 212 -18.36 -30.63 -13.86
CA ASP A 212 -19.48 -30.71 -12.93
C ASP A 212 -19.69 -29.40 -12.14
N CYS A 213 -18.62 -28.78 -11.64
CA CYS A 213 -18.73 -27.60 -10.77
C CYS A 213 -18.20 -26.29 -11.38
N GLY A 214 -17.63 -26.31 -12.60
CA GLY A 214 -17.15 -25.11 -13.29
C GLY A 214 -15.86 -24.49 -12.74
N GLU A 215 -15.24 -25.13 -11.74
CA GLU A 215 -14.00 -24.66 -11.11
C GLU A 215 -12.87 -24.53 -12.15
N LEU A 216 -12.09 -23.45 -12.10
CA LEU A 216 -11.02 -23.19 -13.07
C LEU A 216 -9.78 -24.02 -12.73
N TRP A 217 -9.37 -24.89 -13.65
CA TRP A 217 -8.29 -25.86 -13.43
C TRP A 217 -6.98 -25.50 -14.11
N TYR A 218 -7.09 -24.99 -15.33
CA TYR A 218 -5.94 -24.60 -16.13
C TYR A 218 -6.30 -23.34 -16.91
N LYS A 219 -5.31 -22.45 -17.03
CA LYS A 219 -5.35 -21.32 -17.96
C LYS A 219 -3.99 -21.13 -18.59
N LYS A 220 -3.96 -20.98 -19.92
CA LYS A 220 -2.75 -20.53 -20.62
C LYS A 220 -2.58 -19.03 -20.44
N ARG A 221 -1.38 -18.58 -20.06
CA ARG A 221 -1.00 -17.16 -20.04
C ARG A 221 -0.04 -16.88 -21.20
N ALA A 222 0.12 -15.60 -21.53
CA ALA A 222 1.03 -15.15 -22.58
C ALA A 222 2.52 -15.50 -22.29
N ASP A 223 2.87 -15.73 -21.02
CA ASP A 223 4.21 -16.07 -20.52
C ASP A 223 4.40 -17.55 -20.18
N GLY A 224 3.36 -18.40 -20.31
CA GLY A 224 3.45 -19.83 -20.03
C GLY A 224 2.13 -20.46 -19.56
N VAL A 225 2.19 -21.71 -19.12
CA VAL A 225 1.04 -22.45 -18.56
C VAL A 225 1.00 -22.27 -17.05
N GLU A 226 -0.15 -21.88 -16.49
CA GLU A 226 -0.38 -21.86 -15.04
C GLU A 226 -1.39 -22.96 -14.67
N ILE A 227 -0.89 -24.02 -14.01
CA ILE A 227 -1.72 -25.10 -13.44
C ILE A 227 -2.16 -24.61 -12.06
N ILE A 228 -3.48 -24.46 -11.86
CA ILE A 228 -4.04 -23.90 -10.61
C ILE A 228 -4.16 -25.00 -9.55
N TYR A 229 -4.46 -26.24 -9.96
CA TYR A 229 -4.58 -27.40 -9.08
C TYR A 229 -3.59 -28.52 -9.48
N PRO A 230 -2.68 -28.93 -8.58
CA PRO A 230 -1.66 -29.94 -8.88
C PRO A 230 -2.18 -31.39 -8.76
N ASP A 231 -3.26 -31.60 -8.00
CA ASP A 231 -3.96 -32.89 -7.88
C ASP A 231 -4.94 -33.02 -9.05
N PRO A 232 -5.14 -34.20 -9.67
CA PRO A 232 -6.17 -34.44 -10.70
C PRO A 232 -7.60 -34.51 -10.17
N VAL A 233 -7.85 -34.43 -8.86
CA VAL A 233 -9.20 -34.45 -8.27
C VAL A 233 -9.67 -33.05 -7.84
N CYS A 234 -10.81 -32.62 -8.39
CA CYS A 234 -11.51 -31.40 -7.99
C CYS A 234 -12.10 -31.52 -6.59
N ASN A 235 -12.25 -30.38 -5.91
CA ASN A 235 -12.93 -30.28 -4.62
C ASN A 235 -14.35 -30.87 -4.63
N CYS A 236 -14.99 -30.97 -5.80
CA CYS A 236 -16.28 -31.65 -5.97
C CYS A 236 -16.18 -33.19 -6.07
N GLY A 237 -14.98 -33.76 -5.94
CA GLY A 237 -14.71 -35.21 -5.94
C GLY A 237 -14.46 -35.83 -7.30
N ARG A 238 -14.41 -35.06 -8.39
CA ARG A 238 -14.22 -35.58 -9.75
C ARG A 238 -12.80 -35.41 -10.27
N THR A 239 -12.32 -36.43 -10.97
CA THR A 239 -11.07 -36.35 -11.71
C THR A 239 -11.23 -35.44 -12.93
N VAL A 240 -10.40 -34.40 -13.03
CA VAL A 240 -10.32 -33.52 -14.19
C VAL A 240 -9.17 -34.01 -15.08
N GLU A 241 -9.50 -34.41 -16.29
CA GLU A 241 -8.50 -34.77 -17.31
C GLU A 241 -7.90 -33.47 -17.87
N LEU A 242 -6.69 -33.14 -17.43
CA LEU A 242 -5.87 -32.12 -18.07
C LEU A 242 -5.23 -32.74 -19.31
N GLU A 243 -5.67 -32.37 -20.52
CA GLU A 243 -4.86 -32.65 -21.71
C GLU A 243 -3.49 -31.99 -21.51
N PRO A 244 -2.37 -32.70 -21.73
CA PRO A 244 -1.05 -32.10 -21.58
C PRO A 244 -0.97 -30.89 -22.53
N PRO A 245 -0.31 -29.78 -22.10
CA PRO A 245 -0.18 -28.63 -22.98
C PRO A 245 0.45 -29.08 -24.30
N PRO A 246 0.00 -28.54 -25.45
CA PRO A 246 0.55 -28.92 -26.74
C PRO A 246 2.08 -28.74 -26.68
N ALA A 247 2.81 -29.81 -26.99
CA ALA A 247 4.27 -29.77 -27.00
C ALA A 247 4.73 -28.60 -27.87
N SER A 248 5.55 -27.71 -27.30
CA SER A 248 6.12 -26.57 -28.00
C SER A 248 6.82 -27.06 -29.27
N ALA A 249 6.35 -26.61 -30.43
CA ALA A 249 7.03 -26.75 -31.72
C ALA A 249 8.08 -25.64 -31.90
#